data_AF-A0A2U9CJY5-F1
#
_entry.id   AF-A0A2U9CJY5-F1
#
_cell.length_a   1.000
_cell.length_b   1.000
_cell.length_c   1.000
_cell.angle_alpha   90.00
_cell.angle_beta   90.00
_cell.angle_gamma   90.00
#
_symmetry.space_group_name_H-M   'P 1'
#
loop_
_entity.id
_entity.type
_entity.pdbx_description
1 polymer ?
#
loop_
_entity_poly.entity_id
_entity_poly.type
_entity_poly.pdbx_seq_one_letter_code
_entity_poly.pdbx_strand_id
1 'polypeptide(L)'
;MVCFYLGCSFGFEGSLKTAGVPVRNVEQGRNVSMYRTAVPCIPSGAFSCPLVVTMRPVPAAMLDAAVEVTSLNPMAHGAPVHIGEPALLGIQDLSRPDYGEQVELQPGDVTVFWACGVTAIEAILSSKPPLAFSHSPGCMFLTDIPDSSSSPLTPESTNTPHDRPDLELTPRCFLVSHNPLMYSLASHRAVARIRELEMTIGDDPGQRGIRVLFTQDELLRSCLALSHSFSVAITTGFPTHYMHSPPDETDGPPGAIAMATMLLSLGKQVTMVTDRRALEMNQAIIDEAVETGVLKHAIPLVTFEDSGPDSALHFLCHHGDPTKPRYDHLVAIERSGRAADGNYYNMRGVNIKHLVDPIDNLFIAAKGIPGIITTGIGDGGNELGMGKLKEKVKNLMPNGNLIACDVPADYAITAGVSNWGGYAVACGLYLLHTCPSHQRYLKKGLGEEPTTRQEQLQDCTANLPSVDKEESFLSTLVRFGIRSGKTGHLAMEVDGLTFHPTHSDMITRLLEATQGSTSQNH
;
A
#
# COMPACT_ATOMS: atom_id res chain seq x y z
N MET A 1 -37.77 11.30 25.27
CA MET A 1 -36.91 11.61 24.10
C MET A 1 -35.46 11.41 24.51
N VAL A 2 -34.63 10.87 23.63
CA VAL A 2 -33.17 10.79 23.82
C VAL A 2 -32.55 11.78 22.83
N CYS A 3 -31.66 12.64 23.28
CA CYS A 3 -30.98 13.62 22.45
C CYS A 3 -29.53 13.20 22.23
N PHE A 4 -29.05 13.30 21.00
CA PHE A 4 -27.66 13.03 20.64
C PHE A 4 -27.07 14.31 20.06
N TYR A 5 -26.02 14.83 20.69
CA TYR A 5 -25.20 15.89 20.12
C TYR A 5 -24.06 15.26 19.35
N LEU A 6 -23.92 15.65 18.09
CA LEU A 6 -22.90 15.13 17.18
C LEU A 6 -21.95 16.27 16.80
N GLY A 7 -20.65 15.98 16.76
CA GLY A 7 -19.63 16.96 16.39
C GLY A 7 -19.80 17.48 14.95
N CYS A 8 -19.23 18.66 14.67
CA CYS A 8 -19.37 19.34 13.38
C CYS A 8 -18.08 20.05 12.95
N SER A 9 -17.99 20.36 11.65
CA SER A 9 -16.78 20.84 10.99
C SER A 9 -16.40 22.26 11.37
N PHE A 10 -17.32 23.04 11.93
CA PHE A 10 -17.08 24.45 12.28
C PHE A 10 -15.91 24.63 13.26
N GLY A 11 -15.64 23.66 14.13
CA GLY A 11 -14.49 23.72 15.04
C GLY A 11 -13.14 23.69 14.30
N PHE A 12 -12.96 22.75 13.35
CA PHE A 12 -11.66 22.62 12.69
C PHE A 12 -11.39 23.66 11.59
N GLU A 13 -12.39 24.39 11.09
CA GLU A 13 -12.16 25.49 10.13
C GLU A 13 -11.28 26.60 10.74
N GLY A 14 -11.44 26.88 12.03
CA GLY A 14 -10.55 27.79 12.76
C GLY A 14 -9.11 27.27 12.83
N SER A 15 -8.96 25.96 13.02
CA SER A 15 -7.65 25.29 13.04
C SER A 15 -6.97 25.32 11.66
N LEU A 16 -7.71 25.06 10.58
CA LEU A 16 -7.20 25.20 9.21
C LEU A 16 -6.73 26.63 8.92
N LYS A 17 -7.54 27.63 9.26
CA LYS A 17 -7.19 29.04 9.07
C LYS A 17 -5.95 29.45 9.88
N THR A 18 -5.84 28.97 11.12
CA THR A 18 -4.67 29.23 11.97
C THR A 18 -3.40 28.61 11.39
N ALA A 19 -3.51 27.45 10.77
CA ALA A 19 -2.41 26.79 10.05
C ALA A 19 -2.14 27.40 8.66
N GLY A 20 -2.88 28.45 8.25
CA GLY A 20 -2.74 29.09 6.94
C GLY A 20 -3.33 28.29 5.79
N VAL A 21 -4.08 27.22 6.06
CA VAL A 21 -4.79 26.44 5.03
C VAL A 21 -6.06 27.22 4.62
N PRO A 22 -6.25 27.53 3.32
CA PRO A 22 -7.42 28.28 2.87
C PRO A 22 -8.70 27.45 3.06
N VAL A 23 -9.76 28.10 3.53
CA VAL A 23 -11.08 27.51 3.71
C VAL A 23 -12.01 28.10 2.65
N ARG A 24 -11.97 27.50 1.45
CA ARG A 24 -12.60 28.08 0.24
C ARG A 24 -14.08 28.39 0.38
N ASN A 25 -14.84 27.54 1.09
CA ASN A 25 -16.25 27.79 1.35
C ASN A 25 -16.47 29.08 2.16
N VAL A 26 -15.63 29.34 3.16
CA VAL A 26 -15.68 30.56 3.96
C VAL A 26 -15.25 31.78 3.14
N GLU A 27 -14.20 31.67 2.33
CA GLU A 27 -13.75 32.74 1.42
C GLU A 27 -14.85 33.12 0.41
N GLN A 28 -15.64 32.15 -0.03
CA GLN A 28 -16.73 32.33 -1.00
C GLN A 28 -18.08 32.69 -0.34
N GLY A 29 -18.17 32.73 1.00
CA GLY A 29 -19.42 32.98 1.72
C GLY A 29 -20.49 31.90 1.50
N ARG A 30 -20.06 30.65 1.25
CA ARG A 30 -20.92 29.50 0.92
C ARG A 30 -20.94 28.49 2.06
N ASN A 31 -22.07 27.82 2.24
CA ASN A 31 -22.12 26.63 3.08
C ASN A 31 -21.30 25.50 2.46
N VAL A 32 -20.59 24.72 3.28
CA VAL A 32 -19.68 23.67 2.80
C VAL A 32 -20.42 22.63 1.96
N SER A 33 -19.81 22.20 0.85
CA SER A 33 -20.35 21.13 0.01
C SER A 33 -20.34 19.80 0.75
N MET A 34 -21.48 19.11 0.76
CA MET A 34 -21.65 17.80 1.37
C MET A 34 -22.22 16.81 0.37
N TYR A 35 -21.67 15.59 0.36
CA TYR A 35 -22.01 14.56 -0.60
C TYR A 35 -22.31 13.24 0.11
N ARG A 36 -23.36 12.55 -0.32
CA ARG A 36 -23.54 11.13 -0.03
C ARG A 36 -22.54 10.33 -0.84
N THR A 37 -21.86 9.41 -0.16
CA THR A 37 -20.88 8.53 -0.78
C THR A 37 -21.49 7.16 -1.09
N ALA A 38 -20.77 6.35 -1.86
CA ALA A 38 -21.05 4.92 -2.02
C ALA A 38 -20.52 4.08 -0.85
N VAL A 39 -19.88 4.69 0.15
CA VAL A 39 -19.29 3.99 1.31
C VAL A 39 -20.37 3.74 2.36
N PRO A 40 -20.73 2.49 2.68
CA PRO A 40 -21.72 2.21 3.71
C PRO A 40 -21.14 2.45 5.11
N CYS A 41 -21.97 2.96 6.02
CA CYS A 41 -21.66 2.89 7.45
C CYS A 41 -21.82 1.45 7.96
N ILE A 42 -21.11 1.11 9.04
CA ILE A 42 -21.32 -0.16 9.75
C ILE A 42 -22.76 -0.18 10.30
N PRO A 43 -23.61 -1.14 9.89
CA PRO A 43 -25.00 -1.19 10.34
C PRO A 43 -25.12 -1.44 11.85
N SER A 44 -26.13 -0.86 12.49
CA SER A 44 -26.43 -1.11 13.90
C SER A 44 -27.93 -1.07 14.16
N GLY A 45 -28.50 -2.20 14.58
CA GLY A 45 -29.95 -2.34 14.76
C GLY A 45 -30.72 -2.00 13.49
N ALA A 46 -31.60 -0.99 13.58
CA ALA A 46 -32.40 -0.51 12.45
C ALA A 46 -31.67 0.51 11.55
N PHE A 47 -30.46 0.94 11.92
CA PHE A 47 -29.72 1.97 11.20
C PHE A 47 -28.79 1.36 10.15
N SER A 48 -28.95 1.78 8.89
CA SER A 48 -28.07 1.40 7.78
C SER A 48 -28.12 2.49 6.70
N CYS A 49 -27.01 3.19 6.49
CA CYS A 49 -26.97 4.37 5.62
C CYS A 49 -25.59 4.57 4.98
N PRO A 50 -25.49 5.31 3.87
CA PRO A 50 -24.20 5.74 3.34
C PRO A 50 -23.56 6.79 4.24
N LEU A 51 -22.22 6.80 4.27
CA LEU A 51 -21.44 7.90 4.83
C LEU A 51 -21.70 9.18 4.02
N VAL A 52 -21.92 10.28 4.72
CA VAL A 52 -21.91 11.63 4.15
C VAL A 52 -20.58 12.30 4.47
N VAL A 53 -19.98 12.97 3.49
CA VAL A 53 -18.71 13.70 3.66
C VAL A 53 -18.87 15.17 3.34
N THR A 54 -18.12 16.04 4.04
CA THR A 54 -17.85 17.40 3.57
C THR A 54 -16.63 17.40 2.67
N MET A 55 -16.63 18.19 1.60
CA MET A 55 -15.48 18.38 0.72
C MET A 55 -14.94 19.80 0.85
N ARG A 56 -13.62 19.95 0.95
CA ARG A 56 -12.94 21.25 0.82
C ARG A 56 -11.78 21.12 -0.18
N PRO A 57 -11.62 22.08 -1.10
CA PRO A 57 -10.41 22.21 -1.89
C PRO A 57 -9.25 22.66 -1.02
N VAL A 58 -8.11 21.95 -1.08
CA VAL A 58 -6.90 22.27 -0.32
C VAL A 58 -5.71 22.29 -1.29
N PRO A 59 -4.88 23.34 -1.32
CA PRO A 59 -3.65 23.36 -2.11
C PRO A 59 -2.79 22.13 -1.81
N ALA A 60 -2.26 21.46 -2.85
CA ALA A 60 -1.48 20.22 -2.66
C ALA A 60 -0.32 20.37 -1.64
N ALA A 61 0.34 21.53 -1.62
CA ALA A 61 1.43 21.84 -0.68
C ALA A 61 0.99 21.99 0.79
N MET A 62 -0.32 22.11 1.05
CA MET A 62 -0.90 22.31 2.39
C MET A 62 -1.64 21.07 2.90
N LEU A 63 -1.60 19.94 2.18
CA LEU A 63 -2.29 18.71 2.57
C LEU A 63 -1.79 18.17 3.92
N ASP A 64 -0.48 18.16 4.17
CA ASP A 64 0.08 17.73 5.45
C ASP A 64 -0.43 18.59 6.61
N ALA A 65 -0.40 19.91 6.46
CA ALA A 65 -0.91 20.84 7.47
C ALA A 65 -2.40 20.63 7.73
N ALA A 66 -3.21 20.44 6.66
CA ALA A 66 -4.63 20.17 6.78
C ALA A 66 -4.92 18.85 7.52
N VAL A 67 -4.17 17.79 7.20
CA VAL A 67 -4.28 16.49 7.85
C VAL A 67 -3.88 16.58 9.33
N GLU A 68 -2.75 17.21 9.62
CA GLU A 68 -2.20 17.35 10.98
C GLU A 68 -3.21 18.06 11.89
N VAL A 69 -3.65 19.27 11.54
CA VAL A 69 -4.50 20.06 12.43
C VAL A 69 -5.91 19.50 12.58
N THR A 70 -6.44 18.82 11.55
CA THR A 70 -7.78 18.21 11.64
C THR A 70 -7.76 16.88 12.39
N SER A 71 -6.62 16.19 12.44
CA SER A 71 -6.47 14.93 13.18
C SER A 71 -6.61 15.08 14.71
N LEU A 72 -6.36 16.28 15.23
CA LEU A 72 -6.40 16.60 16.67
C LEU A 72 -7.81 16.64 17.26
N ASN A 73 -8.86 16.58 16.43
CA ASN A 73 -10.26 16.66 16.84
C ASN A 73 -11.03 15.34 16.59
N PRO A 74 -10.68 14.22 17.26
CA PRO A 74 -11.23 12.89 16.98
C PRO A 74 -12.72 12.75 17.33
N MET A 75 -13.23 13.56 18.26
CA MET A 75 -14.66 13.58 18.64
C MET A 75 -15.56 14.36 17.66
N ALA A 76 -14.96 14.98 16.64
CA ALA A 76 -15.66 15.60 15.53
C ALA A 76 -15.32 14.88 14.22
N HIS A 77 -14.84 15.60 13.22
CA HIS A 77 -14.53 15.07 11.89
C HIS A 77 -13.23 14.24 11.86
N GLY A 78 -12.28 14.51 12.79
CA GLY A 78 -10.94 13.93 12.81
C GLY A 78 -10.15 14.18 11.52
N ALA A 79 -9.13 13.35 11.29
CA ALA A 79 -8.36 13.36 10.02
C ALA A 79 -9.27 13.09 8.80
N PRO A 80 -8.89 13.55 7.59
CA PRO A 80 -9.64 13.27 6.35
C PRO A 80 -9.90 11.78 6.17
N VAL A 81 -11.02 11.45 5.52
CA VAL A 81 -11.38 10.08 5.15
C VAL A 81 -11.05 9.74 3.70
N HIS A 82 -10.76 10.75 2.87
CA HIS A 82 -10.29 10.58 1.50
C HIS A 82 -9.63 11.86 0.98
N ILE A 83 -8.63 11.71 0.12
CA ILE A 83 -7.89 12.80 -0.51
C ILE A 83 -7.60 12.42 -1.96
N GLY A 84 -8.04 13.25 -2.90
CA GLY A 84 -7.93 13.01 -4.34
C GLY A 84 -9.28 12.71 -5.00
N GLU A 85 -9.28 11.78 -5.95
CA GLU A 85 -10.37 11.52 -6.91
C GLU A 85 -11.74 11.27 -6.24
N PRO A 86 -12.74 12.15 -6.45
CA PRO A 86 -14.09 12.00 -5.88
C PRO A 86 -14.80 10.70 -6.30
N ALA A 87 -14.54 10.19 -7.51
CA ALA A 87 -15.19 8.98 -8.01
C ALA A 87 -14.87 7.74 -7.14
N LEU A 88 -13.74 7.72 -6.42
CA LEU A 88 -13.38 6.67 -5.46
C LEU A 88 -14.27 6.66 -4.19
N LEU A 89 -15.06 7.70 -3.99
CA LEU A 89 -16.15 7.76 -3.00
C LEU A 89 -17.54 7.59 -3.65
N GLY A 90 -17.63 7.35 -4.95
CA GLY A 90 -18.88 7.30 -5.70
C GLY A 90 -19.45 8.68 -6.06
N ILE A 91 -18.68 9.76 -5.89
CA ILE A 91 -19.10 11.14 -6.20
C ILE A 91 -18.71 11.45 -7.65
N GLN A 92 -19.70 11.54 -8.55
CA GLN A 92 -19.47 11.72 -9.99
C GLN A 92 -19.44 13.19 -10.44
N ASP A 93 -20.07 14.09 -9.68
CA ASP A 93 -20.21 15.49 -10.06
C ASP A 93 -20.13 16.40 -8.82
N LEU A 94 -19.00 17.10 -8.68
CA LEU A 94 -18.79 18.04 -7.59
C LEU A 94 -19.68 19.29 -7.69
N SER A 95 -20.25 19.60 -8.86
CA SER A 95 -21.13 20.76 -9.01
C SER A 95 -22.51 20.59 -8.36
N ARG A 96 -22.85 19.37 -7.94
CA ARG A 96 -24.16 18.99 -7.42
C ARG A 96 -24.05 18.35 -6.03
N PRO A 97 -23.76 19.13 -4.98
CA PRO A 97 -23.76 18.60 -3.62
C PRO A 97 -25.17 18.15 -3.20
N ASP A 98 -25.25 17.09 -2.40
CA ASP A 98 -26.51 16.62 -1.79
C ASP A 98 -27.01 17.59 -0.72
N TYR A 99 -26.09 18.25 -0.02
CA TYR A 99 -26.37 19.29 0.97
C TYR A 99 -25.34 20.44 0.89
N GLY A 100 -25.75 21.63 1.32
CA GLY A 100 -24.91 22.82 1.26
C GLY A 100 -24.84 23.41 -0.14
N GLU A 101 -23.73 24.08 -0.45
CA GLU A 101 -23.56 24.81 -1.71
C GLU A 101 -22.28 24.35 -2.42
N GLN A 102 -22.22 24.51 -3.75
CA GLN A 102 -21.02 24.17 -4.53
C GLN A 102 -19.86 25.09 -4.15
N VAL A 103 -18.66 24.53 -3.97
CA VAL A 103 -17.43 25.32 -3.72
C VAL A 103 -16.52 25.24 -4.93
N GLU A 104 -16.06 26.39 -5.43
CA GLU A 104 -15.14 26.46 -6.56
C GLU A 104 -13.70 26.15 -6.15
N LEU A 105 -13.01 25.32 -6.95
CA LEU A 105 -11.59 24.97 -6.78
C LEU A 105 -10.69 26.02 -7.46
N GLN A 106 -9.50 26.24 -6.92
CA GLN A 106 -8.42 26.98 -7.59
C GLN A 106 -7.41 26.03 -8.25
N PRO A 107 -6.64 26.49 -9.26
CA PRO A 107 -5.55 25.70 -9.83
C PRO A 107 -4.57 25.22 -8.74
N GLY A 108 -4.31 23.91 -8.70
CA GLY A 108 -3.43 23.28 -7.71
C GLY A 108 -4.12 22.84 -6.41
N ASP A 109 -5.42 23.13 -6.25
CA ASP A 109 -6.22 22.54 -5.18
C ASP A 109 -6.47 21.05 -5.45
N VAL A 110 -6.45 20.26 -4.37
CA VAL A 110 -6.83 18.85 -4.32
C VAL A 110 -8.10 18.74 -3.47
N THR A 111 -9.03 17.88 -3.88
CA THR A 111 -10.25 17.61 -3.11
C THR A 111 -9.94 16.77 -1.87
N VAL A 112 -10.34 17.30 -0.70
CA VAL A 112 -10.16 16.63 0.59
C VAL A 112 -11.52 16.43 1.23
N PHE A 113 -11.78 15.21 1.73
CA PHE A 113 -13.07 14.80 2.26
C PHE A 113 -12.97 14.41 3.73
N TRP A 114 -13.91 14.88 4.54
CA TRP A 114 -14.05 14.54 5.96
C TRP A 114 -15.45 13.97 6.23
N ALA A 115 -15.55 12.95 7.08
CA ALA A 115 -16.83 12.37 7.52
C ALA A 115 -17.71 13.45 8.15
N CYS A 116 -19.00 13.51 7.82
CA CYS A 116 -19.90 14.59 8.23
C CYS A 116 -21.02 14.12 9.18
N GLY A 117 -21.36 14.94 10.17
CA GLY A 117 -22.47 14.68 11.10
C GLY A 117 -23.85 14.54 10.44
N VAL A 118 -24.02 15.05 9.21
CA VAL A 118 -25.22 14.83 8.38
C VAL A 118 -25.47 13.34 8.09
N THR A 119 -24.45 12.48 8.23
CA THR A 119 -24.60 11.01 8.19
C THR A 119 -25.68 10.52 9.16
N ALA A 120 -25.85 11.17 10.32
CA ALA A 120 -26.92 10.79 11.26
C ALA A 120 -28.33 11.12 10.73
N ILE A 121 -28.47 12.14 9.90
CA ILE A 121 -29.74 12.45 9.22
C ILE A 121 -30.07 11.31 8.25
N GLU A 122 -29.09 10.85 7.46
CA GLU A 122 -29.27 9.68 6.59
C GLU A 122 -29.62 8.41 7.40
N ALA A 123 -28.98 8.20 8.54
CA ALA A 123 -29.30 7.08 9.44
C ALA A 123 -30.76 7.15 9.94
N ILE A 124 -31.23 8.31 10.38
CA ILE A 124 -32.62 8.53 10.81
C ILE A 124 -33.59 8.26 9.65
N LEU A 125 -33.32 8.83 8.47
CA LEU A 125 -34.16 8.64 7.28
C LEU A 125 -34.22 7.16 6.86
N SER A 126 -33.10 6.44 6.95
CA SER A 126 -33.02 5.02 6.60
C SER A 126 -33.84 4.13 7.56
N SER A 127 -33.83 4.44 8.86
CA SER A 127 -34.49 3.65 9.90
C SER A 127 -35.99 3.93 10.02
N LYS A 128 -36.49 5.01 9.38
CA LYS A 128 -37.91 5.39 9.33
C LYS A 128 -38.61 5.35 10.71
N PRO A 129 -38.07 6.02 11.74
CA PRO A 129 -38.71 6.03 13.04
C PRO A 129 -40.09 6.71 12.96
N PRO A 130 -41.04 6.35 13.83
CA PRO A 130 -42.36 6.99 13.86
C PRO A 130 -42.28 8.49 14.19
N LEU A 131 -41.22 8.91 14.89
CA LEU A 131 -40.96 10.31 15.23
C LEU A 131 -39.45 10.51 15.42
N ALA A 132 -38.88 11.53 14.77
CA ALA A 132 -37.52 11.99 15.00
C ALA A 132 -37.41 13.50 14.74
N PHE A 133 -36.48 14.15 15.43
CA PHE A 133 -36.15 15.57 15.27
C PHE A 133 -34.66 15.69 14.96
N SER A 134 -34.31 16.55 14.01
CA SER A 134 -32.92 16.92 13.72
C SER A 134 -32.85 18.41 13.40
N HIS A 135 -31.66 18.98 13.49
CA HIS A 135 -31.41 20.35 13.03
C HIS A 135 -31.47 20.43 11.50
N SER A 136 -31.79 21.61 10.96
CA SER A 136 -31.59 21.90 9.54
C SER A 136 -30.10 22.11 9.27
N PRO A 137 -29.53 21.61 8.15
CA PRO A 137 -28.12 21.85 7.82
C PRO A 137 -27.75 23.34 7.89
N GLY A 138 -26.66 23.67 8.60
CA GLY A 138 -26.24 25.06 8.88
C GLY A 138 -26.84 25.70 10.13
N CYS A 139 -27.88 25.10 10.73
CA CYS A 139 -28.54 25.59 11.95
C CYS A 139 -28.14 24.74 13.18
N MET A 140 -26.85 24.73 13.49
CA MET A 140 -26.25 23.92 14.57
C MET A 140 -26.67 24.37 15.98
N PHE A 141 -26.65 23.44 16.95
CA PHE A 141 -26.75 23.78 18.37
C PHE A 141 -25.40 24.35 18.86
N LEU A 142 -25.41 25.57 19.38
CA LEU A 142 -24.24 26.21 19.98
C LEU A 142 -24.19 25.88 21.47
N THR A 143 -23.07 25.35 21.92
CA THR A 143 -22.80 25.04 23.33
C THR A 143 -21.96 26.15 23.97
N ASP A 144 -21.84 26.11 25.28
CA ASP A 144 -20.89 26.89 26.07
C ASP A 144 -19.50 26.23 26.18
N ILE A 145 -19.30 25.07 25.55
CA ILE A 145 -18.04 24.32 25.53
C ILE A 145 -17.13 24.93 24.45
N PRO A 146 -15.98 25.53 24.80
CA PRO A 146 -15.05 26.06 23.82
C PRO A 146 -14.41 24.95 22.99
N ASP A 147 -14.13 25.24 21.72
CA ASP A 147 -13.46 24.30 20.81
C ASP A 147 -12.05 23.89 21.31
N SER A 148 -11.41 24.73 22.14
CA SER A 148 -10.07 24.49 22.70
C SER A 148 -10.04 23.68 24.01
N SER A 149 -11.19 23.31 24.59
CA SER A 149 -11.18 22.46 25.78
C SER A 149 -11.02 21.01 25.39
N SER A 150 -9.85 20.43 25.67
CA SER A 150 -9.67 18.98 25.73
C SER A 150 -10.75 18.37 26.64
N SER A 151 -11.66 17.61 26.04
CA SER A 151 -12.66 16.69 26.61
C SER A 151 -13.38 17.09 27.93
N PRO A 152 -14.71 17.32 27.90
CA PRO A 152 -15.54 17.41 29.11
C PRO A 152 -15.96 16.05 29.70
N LEU A 153 -15.59 14.91 29.09
CA LEU A 153 -16.02 13.57 29.56
C LEU A 153 -15.04 12.91 30.55
N THR A 154 -13.95 13.57 30.90
CA THR A 154 -13.16 13.22 32.08
C THR A 154 -13.60 14.08 33.26
N PRO A 155 -14.11 13.50 34.36
CA PRO A 155 -14.34 14.25 35.59
C PRO A 155 -13.03 14.91 36.03
N GLU A 156 -13.16 16.11 36.56
CA GLU A 156 -12.11 17.03 37.01
C GLU A 156 -10.78 16.37 37.45
N SER A 157 -9.70 16.89 36.88
CA SER A 157 -8.31 16.76 37.34
C SER A 157 -7.67 15.37 37.24
N THR A 158 -6.94 15.14 36.13
CA THR A 158 -5.52 14.81 36.24
C THR A 158 -4.79 15.37 35.03
N ASN A 159 -3.90 16.35 35.23
CA ASN A 159 -2.83 16.64 34.26
C ASN A 159 -1.89 15.43 34.24
N THR A 160 -2.30 14.32 33.63
CA THR A 160 -1.42 13.19 33.34
C THR A 160 -0.77 13.43 31.97
N PRO A 161 0.44 12.90 31.72
CA PRO A 161 1.13 13.03 30.43
C PRO A 161 0.35 12.47 29.22
N HIS A 162 -0.79 11.81 29.45
CA HIS A 162 -1.59 11.09 28.45
C HIS A 162 -2.59 11.95 27.66
N ASP A 163 -2.85 13.21 28.06
CA ASP A 163 -3.78 14.11 27.33
C ASP A 163 -3.10 14.97 26.25
N ARG A 164 -1.78 14.81 26.04
CA ARG A 164 -1.11 15.43 24.89
C ARG A 164 -1.25 14.52 23.67
N PRO A 165 -1.57 15.06 22.48
CA PRO A 165 -1.58 14.27 21.25
C PRO A 165 -0.21 13.61 21.09
N ASP A 166 -0.23 12.28 20.96
CA ASP A 166 0.98 11.53 20.64
C ASP A 166 1.44 11.93 19.24
N LEU A 167 2.49 12.76 19.19
CA LEU A 167 3.07 13.28 17.96
C LEU A 167 3.54 12.15 17.03
N GLU A 168 3.85 10.96 17.57
CA GLU A 168 4.22 9.81 16.77
C GLU A 168 3.02 9.17 16.04
N LEU A 169 1.80 9.41 16.52
CA LEU A 169 0.55 8.94 15.92
C LEU A 169 -0.06 9.92 14.92
N THR A 170 0.41 11.17 14.90
CA THR A 170 -0.03 12.20 13.95
C THR A 170 0.12 11.69 12.50
N PRO A 171 -0.94 11.73 11.68
CA PRO A 171 -0.88 11.30 10.29
C PRO A 171 -0.13 12.30 9.40
N ARG A 172 0.57 11.75 8.40
CA ARG A 172 1.16 12.47 7.27
C ARG A 172 0.55 12.01 5.96
N CYS A 173 0.52 12.90 4.97
CA CYS A 173 -0.07 12.68 3.67
C CYS A 173 1.00 12.27 2.63
N PHE A 174 0.69 11.25 1.84
CA PHE A 174 1.56 10.75 0.79
C PHE A 174 0.78 10.55 -0.49
N LEU A 175 1.30 11.04 -1.61
CA LEU A 175 0.76 10.75 -2.93
C LEU A 175 1.08 9.30 -3.32
N VAL A 176 0.04 8.55 -3.69
CA VAL A 176 0.12 7.10 -3.96
C VAL A 176 -0.24 6.75 -5.39
N SER A 177 -1.09 7.54 -6.05
CA SER A 177 -1.32 7.41 -7.50
C SER A 177 -1.65 8.76 -8.11
N HIS A 178 -1.26 8.93 -9.37
CA HIS A 178 -1.65 10.08 -10.18
C HIS A 178 -2.86 9.79 -11.06
N ASN A 179 -3.20 8.52 -11.31
CA ASN A 179 -4.29 8.12 -12.19
C ASN A 179 -5.00 6.85 -11.67
N PRO A 180 -6.10 7.00 -10.92
CA PRO A 180 -6.66 8.26 -10.43
C PRO A 180 -5.77 8.94 -9.39
N LEU A 181 -5.93 10.25 -9.20
CA LEU A 181 -5.22 10.98 -8.15
C LEU A 181 -5.64 10.43 -6.78
N MET A 182 -4.70 9.85 -6.04
CA MET A 182 -4.98 9.22 -4.75
C MET A 182 -3.84 9.47 -3.77
N TYR A 183 -4.18 9.96 -2.59
CA TYR A 183 -3.26 10.05 -1.46
C TYR A 183 -3.63 9.05 -0.37
N SER A 184 -2.67 8.75 0.49
CA SER A 184 -2.82 7.90 1.67
C SER A 184 -2.23 8.58 2.90
N LEU A 185 -2.67 8.15 4.09
CA LEU A 185 -2.22 8.68 5.36
C LEU A 185 -1.51 7.60 6.18
N ALA A 186 -0.40 7.94 6.82
CA ALA A 186 0.24 7.06 7.81
C ALA A 186 0.83 7.89 8.95
N SER A 187 0.90 7.32 10.15
CA SER A 187 1.48 8.03 11.29
C SER A 187 2.98 8.24 11.15
N HIS A 188 3.51 9.26 11.82
CA HIS A 188 4.95 9.50 11.93
C HIS A 188 5.73 8.24 12.32
N ARG A 189 5.23 7.46 13.29
CA ARG A 189 5.85 6.21 13.73
C ARG A 189 5.93 5.17 12.62
N ALA A 190 4.82 4.91 11.93
CA ALA A 190 4.77 3.92 10.86
C ALA A 190 5.70 4.32 9.71
N VAL A 191 5.70 5.61 9.34
CA VAL A 191 6.60 6.16 8.33
C VAL A 191 8.07 5.98 8.73
N ALA A 192 8.43 6.30 9.97
CA ALA A 192 9.80 6.16 10.46
C ALA A 192 10.28 4.70 10.43
N ARG A 193 9.43 3.76 10.89
CA ARG A 193 9.75 2.32 10.87
C ARG A 193 9.86 1.77 9.46
N ILE A 194 8.98 2.15 8.53
CA ILE A 194 9.09 1.69 7.15
C ILE A 194 10.36 2.23 6.48
N ARG A 195 10.76 3.47 6.78
CA ARG A 195 12.05 4.02 6.31
C ARG A 195 13.24 3.30 6.93
N GLU A 196 13.15 2.86 8.18
CA GLU A 196 14.16 2.01 8.82
C GLU A 196 14.29 0.65 8.09
N LEU A 197 13.17 0.03 7.71
CA LEU A 197 13.17 -1.18 6.88
C LEU A 197 13.83 -0.91 5.52
N GLU A 198 13.47 0.19 4.86
CA GLU A 198 14.00 0.58 3.54
C GLU A 198 15.52 0.78 3.58
N MET A 199 16.04 1.41 4.64
CA MET A 199 17.47 1.57 4.86
C MET A 199 18.16 0.24 5.15
N THR A 200 17.51 -0.64 5.91
CA THR A 200 18.05 -1.96 6.29
C THR A 200 18.21 -2.88 5.09
N ILE A 201 17.20 -2.96 4.21
CA ILE A 201 17.30 -3.76 2.99
C ILE A 201 18.29 -3.19 1.98
N GLY A 202 18.68 -1.92 2.11
CA GLY A 202 19.70 -1.28 1.28
C GLY A 202 21.14 -1.67 1.64
N ASP A 203 21.34 -2.50 2.68
CA ASP A 203 22.64 -3.08 2.99
C ASP A 203 23.14 -3.92 1.81
N ASP A 204 24.44 -3.79 1.48
CA ASP A 204 25.03 -4.43 0.31
C ASP A 204 26.25 -5.28 0.70
N PRO A 205 26.05 -6.39 1.45
CA PRO A 205 27.15 -7.27 1.83
C PRO A 205 27.80 -7.95 0.62
N GLY A 206 27.05 -8.08 -0.48
CA GLY A 206 27.55 -8.58 -1.76
C GLY A 206 28.44 -7.61 -2.53
N GLN A 207 28.55 -6.36 -2.07
CA GLN A 207 29.29 -5.24 -2.69
C GLN A 207 28.95 -5.05 -4.17
N ARG A 208 27.66 -5.15 -4.50
CA ARG A 208 27.13 -5.02 -5.86
C ARG A 208 27.04 -3.58 -6.33
N GLY A 209 27.11 -2.61 -5.42
CA GLY A 209 26.94 -1.18 -5.69
C GLY A 209 25.49 -0.71 -5.67
N ILE A 210 24.54 -1.56 -5.26
CA ILE A 210 23.09 -1.29 -5.37
C ILE A 210 22.63 -0.05 -4.59
N ARG A 211 23.35 0.30 -3.52
CA ARG A 211 23.07 1.49 -2.71
C ARG A 211 23.04 2.80 -3.52
N VAL A 212 23.72 2.86 -4.68
CA VAL A 212 23.69 4.03 -5.56
C VAL A 212 22.37 4.19 -6.33
N LEU A 213 21.60 3.11 -6.46
CA LEU A 213 20.28 3.14 -7.11
C LEU A 213 19.17 3.55 -6.14
N PHE A 214 19.43 3.49 -4.84
CA PHE A 214 18.50 3.85 -3.78
C PHE A 214 17.75 5.16 -4.05
N THR A 215 16.44 5.10 -3.85
CA THR A 215 15.54 6.24 -3.90
C THR A 215 14.64 6.17 -2.68
N GLN A 216 14.66 7.24 -1.89
CA GLN A 216 13.92 7.31 -0.63
C GLN A 216 12.41 7.20 -0.84
N ASP A 217 11.74 6.45 0.04
CA ASP A 217 10.29 6.26 0.12
C ASP A 217 9.64 5.44 -1.00
N GLU A 218 10.42 4.74 -1.82
CA GLU A 218 9.87 3.78 -2.80
C GLU A 218 9.17 2.60 -2.08
N LEU A 219 9.77 2.08 -1.00
CA LEU A 219 9.15 1.06 -0.15
C LEU A 219 7.90 1.62 0.55
N LEU A 220 7.99 2.82 1.12
CA LEU A 220 6.87 3.44 1.82
C LEU A 220 5.66 3.63 0.91
N ARG A 221 5.86 4.21 -0.27
CA ARG A 221 4.76 4.48 -1.20
C ARG A 221 4.22 3.20 -1.83
N SER A 222 5.07 2.21 -2.10
CA SER A 222 4.63 0.88 -2.52
C SER A 222 3.75 0.19 -1.46
N CYS A 223 4.17 0.19 -0.19
CA CYS A 223 3.38 -0.37 0.91
C CYS A 223 2.05 0.37 1.09
N LEU A 224 2.03 1.71 0.96
CA LEU A 224 0.80 2.49 0.99
C LEU A 224 -0.12 2.16 -0.19
N ALA A 225 0.40 1.99 -1.41
CA ALA A 225 -0.39 1.56 -2.56
C ALA A 225 -1.00 0.17 -2.34
N LEU A 226 -0.16 -0.80 -1.99
CA LEU A 226 -0.58 -2.18 -1.72
C LEU A 226 -1.60 -2.27 -0.58
N SER A 227 -1.54 -1.38 0.42
CA SER A 227 -2.52 -1.39 1.51
C SER A 227 -3.93 -1.00 1.05
N HIS A 228 -4.07 -0.16 0.01
CA HIS A 228 -5.33 0.17 -0.65
C HIS A 228 -5.81 -0.90 -1.64
N SER A 229 -4.91 -1.71 -2.19
CA SER A 229 -5.23 -2.75 -3.18
C SER A 229 -6.05 -3.90 -2.59
N PHE A 230 -7.00 -4.44 -3.36
CA PHE A 230 -7.74 -5.65 -3.00
C PHE A 230 -7.24 -6.88 -3.77
N SER A 231 -6.87 -6.72 -5.04
CA SER A 231 -6.38 -7.79 -5.92
C SER A 231 -4.97 -7.48 -6.43
N VAL A 232 -4.02 -8.38 -6.17
CA VAL A 232 -2.59 -8.20 -6.47
C VAL A 232 -2.08 -9.34 -7.33
N ALA A 233 -1.43 -9.03 -8.46
CA ALA A 233 -0.67 -10.00 -9.25
C ALA A 233 0.82 -9.87 -8.93
N ILE A 234 1.47 -10.97 -8.57
CA ILE A 234 2.90 -11.01 -8.26
C ILE A 234 3.62 -11.88 -9.30
N THR A 235 4.72 -11.38 -9.86
CA THR A 235 5.59 -12.14 -10.76
C THR A 235 7.02 -12.15 -10.23
N THR A 236 7.69 -13.27 -10.39
CA THR A 236 9.08 -13.50 -9.98
C THR A 236 9.70 -14.56 -10.86
N GLY A 237 11.02 -14.58 -10.95
CA GLY A 237 11.77 -15.57 -11.72
C GLY A 237 12.78 -14.90 -12.64
N PHE A 238 14.05 -15.22 -12.39
CA PHE A 238 15.18 -14.77 -13.18
C PHE A 238 16.02 -15.97 -13.66
N PRO A 239 16.02 -16.27 -14.97
CA PRO A 239 16.85 -17.33 -15.52
C PRO A 239 18.32 -16.91 -15.64
N THR A 240 19.12 -17.08 -14.60
CA THR A 240 20.56 -16.72 -14.65
C THR A 240 21.45 -17.85 -15.16
N HIS A 241 21.03 -19.10 -15.01
CA HIS A 241 21.82 -20.30 -15.26
C HIS A 241 21.32 -21.12 -16.46
N TYR A 242 21.32 -20.53 -17.65
CA TYR A 242 20.78 -21.13 -18.88
C TYR A 242 21.35 -22.51 -19.29
N MET A 243 22.45 -22.96 -18.67
CA MET A 243 23.05 -24.29 -18.86
C MET A 243 22.53 -25.35 -17.87
N HIS A 244 21.72 -24.94 -16.89
CA HIS A 244 21.11 -25.79 -15.87
C HIS A 244 19.59 -25.90 -16.09
N SER A 245 18.99 -26.94 -15.52
CA SER A 245 17.55 -27.16 -15.50
C SER A 245 17.13 -27.45 -14.05
N PRO A 246 16.35 -26.56 -13.40
CA PRO A 246 15.89 -25.26 -13.91
C PRO A 246 17.03 -24.23 -14.05
N PRO A 247 16.89 -23.23 -14.94
CA PRO A 247 17.83 -22.10 -15.09
C PRO A 247 17.57 -20.97 -14.07
N ASP A 248 16.46 -21.05 -13.35
CA ASP A 248 15.97 -20.05 -12.41
C ASP A 248 16.83 -19.99 -11.14
N GLU A 249 16.78 -18.86 -10.44
CA GLU A 249 17.58 -18.60 -9.24
C GLU A 249 16.79 -18.48 -7.94
N THR A 250 17.52 -18.52 -6.82
CA THR A 250 16.95 -18.47 -5.47
C THR A 250 16.53 -17.08 -5.01
N ASP A 251 16.93 -16.01 -5.71
CA ASP A 251 16.45 -14.65 -5.43
C ASP A 251 15.12 -14.37 -6.16
N GLY A 252 14.19 -13.72 -5.46
CA GLY A 252 12.83 -13.46 -5.93
C GLY A 252 11.75 -14.31 -5.26
N PRO A 253 11.71 -15.65 -5.48
CA PRO A 253 10.62 -16.49 -5.00
C PRO A 253 10.36 -16.41 -3.49
N PRO A 254 11.38 -16.44 -2.60
CA PRO A 254 11.15 -16.28 -1.16
C PRO A 254 10.45 -14.96 -0.79
N GLY A 255 10.93 -13.84 -1.34
CA GLY A 255 10.29 -12.53 -1.14
C GLY A 255 8.87 -12.45 -1.71
N ALA A 256 8.63 -13.09 -2.86
CA ALA A 256 7.29 -13.17 -3.46
C ALA A 256 6.30 -13.91 -2.56
N ILE A 257 6.72 -15.06 -2.01
CA ILE A 257 5.88 -15.86 -1.10
C ILE A 257 5.66 -15.13 0.22
N ALA A 258 6.66 -14.47 0.79
CA ALA A 258 6.49 -13.67 2.01
C ALA A 258 5.47 -12.53 1.82
N MET A 259 5.54 -11.81 0.69
CA MET A 259 4.53 -10.80 0.34
C MET A 259 3.15 -11.42 0.18
N ALA A 260 3.04 -12.54 -0.55
CA ALA A 260 1.77 -13.20 -0.80
C ALA A 260 1.12 -13.67 0.51
N THR A 261 1.89 -14.26 1.42
CA THR A 261 1.44 -14.70 2.74
C THR A 261 0.91 -13.53 3.57
N MET A 262 1.59 -12.39 3.60
CA MET A 262 1.11 -11.18 4.29
C MET A 262 -0.15 -10.61 3.64
N LEU A 263 -0.20 -10.47 2.31
CA LEU A 263 -1.36 -9.95 1.58
C LEU A 263 -2.61 -10.81 1.83
N LEU A 264 -2.48 -12.15 1.80
CA LEU A 264 -3.57 -13.08 2.12
C LEU A 264 -4.06 -12.89 3.56
N SER A 265 -3.16 -12.70 4.54
CA SER A 265 -3.54 -12.46 5.95
C SER A 265 -4.31 -11.16 6.15
N LEU A 266 -4.10 -10.18 5.25
CA LEU A 266 -4.84 -8.93 5.20
C LEU A 266 -6.16 -9.04 4.43
N GLY A 267 -6.55 -10.25 4.01
CA GLY A 267 -7.80 -10.52 3.29
C GLY A 267 -7.78 -10.12 1.82
N LYS A 268 -6.59 -9.93 1.23
CA LYS A 268 -6.43 -9.55 -0.18
C LYS A 268 -6.38 -10.79 -1.08
N GLN A 269 -6.74 -10.62 -2.35
CA GLN A 269 -6.58 -11.65 -3.37
C GLN A 269 -5.19 -11.55 -3.99
N VAL A 270 -4.50 -12.69 -4.10
CA VAL A 270 -3.18 -12.77 -4.72
C VAL A 270 -3.25 -13.73 -5.90
N THR A 271 -2.56 -13.40 -6.99
CA THR A 271 -2.32 -14.30 -8.13
C THR A 271 -0.84 -14.27 -8.46
N MET A 272 -0.22 -15.43 -8.64
CA MET A 272 1.15 -15.55 -9.12
C MET A 272 1.16 -15.63 -10.65
N VAL A 273 2.02 -14.87 -11.30
CA VAL A 273 2.23 -14.90 -12.76
C VAL A 273 3.63 -15.38 -13.07
N THR A 274 3.75 -16.45 -13.85
CA THR A 274 5.02 -17.11 -14.16
C THR A 274 5.21 -17.33 -15.66
N ASP A 275 6.46 -17.52 -16.06
CA ASP A 275 6.77 -18.07 -17.39
C ASP A 275 6.13 -19.45 -17.56
N ARG A 276 5.64 -19.73 -18.78
CA ARG A 276 5.09 -21.02 -19.18
C ARG A 276 6.08 -22.16 -18.96
N ARG A 277 7.36 -21.93 -19.22
CA ARG A 277 8.45 -22.89 -18.98
C ARG A 277 8.54 -23.31 -17.51
N ALA A 278 8.28 -22.39 -16.59
CA ALA A 278 8.42 -22.60 -15.15
C ALA A 278 7.10 -22.99 -14.47
N LEU A 279 5.98 -23.06 -15.21
CA LEU A 279 4.64 -23.26 -14.64
C LEU A 279 4.55 -24.51 -13.75
N GLU A 280 4.95 -25.68 -14.27
CA GLU A 280 4.84 -26.95 -13.51
C GLU A 280 5.72 -26.94 -12.26
N MET A 281 6.96 -26.43 -12.38
CA MET A 281 7.89 -26.32 -11.25
C MET A 281 7.36 -25.36 -10.19
N ASN A 282 6.91 -24.16 -10.60
CA ASN A 282 6.41 -23.16 -9.67
C ASN A 282 5.09 -23.59 -9.02
N GLN A 283 4.25 -24.36 -9.72
CA GLN A 283 3.08 -24.98 -9.10
C GLN A 283 3.49 -25.94 -7.99
N ALA A 284 4.44 -26.83 -8.26
CA ALA A 284 4.93 -27.79 -7.27
C ALA A 284 5.61 -27.10 -6.06
N ILE A 285 6.31 -25.98 -6.28
CA ILE A 285 6.91 -25.17 -5.20
C ILE A 285 5.82 -24.51 -4.35
N ILE A 286 4.76 -23.97 -4.97
CA ILE A 286 3.62 -23.39 -4.24
C ILE A 286 2.90 -24.47 -3.43
N ASP A 287 2.66 -25.64 -4.02
CA ASP A 287 2.01 -26.76 -3.35
C ASP A 287 2.82 -27.22 -2.13
N GLU A 288 4.14 -27.34 -2.27
CA GLU A 288 5.04 -27.64 -1.15
C GLU A 288 5.00 -26.55 -0.08
N ALA A 289 5.00 -25.27 -0.47
CA ALA A 289 4.93 -24.17 0.50
C ALA A 289 3.65 -24.23 1.34
N VAL A 290 2.56 -24.73 0.76
CA VAL A 290 1.31 -25.01 1.50
C VAL A 290 1.48 -26.21 2.43
N GLU A 291 2.06 -27.31 1.94
CA GLU A 291 2.31 -28.52 2.72
C GLU A 291 3.21 -28.25 3.94
N THR A 292 4.26 -27.44 3.78
CA THR A 292 5.19 -27.07 4.85
C THR A 292 4.69 -25.93 5.73
N GLY A 293 3.50 -25.37 5.46
CA GLY A 293 2.90 -24.29 6.25
C GLY A 293 3.58 -22.92 6.10
N VAL A 294 4.44 -22.75 5.09
CA VAL A 294 5.00 -21.44 4.72
C VAL A 294 3.89 -20.55 4.16
N LEU A 295 3.01 -21.14 3.36
CA LEU A 295 1.82 -20.53 2.78
C LEU A 295 0.57 -21.19 3.36
N LYS A 296 -0.44 -20.41 3.77
CA LYS A 296 -1.65 -21.00 4.39
C LYS A 296 -2.58 -21.68 3.39
N HIS A 297 -2.68 -21.12 2.20
CA HIS A 297 -3.59 -21.57 1.16
C HIS A 297 -2.92 -21.44 -0.20
N ALA A 298 -3.24 -22.37 -1.11
CA ALA A 298 -2.75 -22.30 -2.47
C ALA A 298 -3.15 -20.96 -3.13
N ILE A 299 -2.22 -20.40 -3.89
CA ILE A 299 -2.44 -19.18 -4.67
C ILE A 299 -2.64 -19.57 -6.14
N PRO A 300 -3.59 -18.96 -6.87
CA PRO A 300 -3.70 -19.13 -8.30
C PRO A 300 -2.36 -18.81 -9.00
N LEU A 301 -1.82 -19.77 -9.74
CA LEU A 301 -0.66 -19.60 -10.59
C LEU A 301 -1.11 -19.58 -12.05
N VAL A 302 -0.79 -18.50 -12.77
CA VAL A 302 -1.20 -18.29 -14.16
C VAL A 302 -0.01 -17.93 -15.03
N THR A 303 -0.19 -18.11 -16.34
CA THR A 303 0.75 -17.65 -17.37
C THR A 303 0.13 -16.50 -18.16
N PHE A 304 0.98 -15.68 -18.76
CA PHE A 304 0.56 -14.67 -19.72
C PHE A 304 0.94 -15.10 -21.13
N GLU A 305 -0.06 -15.32 -21.98
CA GLU A 305 0.14 -15.63 -23.39
C GLU A 305 -0.06 -14.37 -24.24
N ASP A 306 1.04 -13.89 -24.84
CA ASP A 306 1.00 -12.79 -25.80
C ASP A 306 0.59 -13.31 -27.18
N SER A 307 -0.68 -13.14 -27.51
CA SER A 307 -1.30 -13.56 -28.78
C SER A 307 -1.64 -12.37 -29.69
N GLY A 308 -1.29 -11.15 -29.29
CA GLY A 308 -1.63 -9.93 -30.03
C GLY A 308 -1.62 -8.67 -29.17
N PRO A 309 -1.87 -7.49 -29.78
CA PRO A 309 -1.73 -6.20 -29.11
C PRO A 309 -2.66 -6.02 -27.90
N ASP A 310 -3.82 -6.69 -27.88
CA ASP A 310 -4.83 -6.56 -26.82
C ASP A 310 -4.68 -7.62 -25.71
N SER A 311 -3.73 -8.57 -25.83
CA SER A 311 -3.58 -9.67 -24.87
C SER A 311 -3.35 -9.18 -23.45
N ALA A 312 -2.50 -8.16 -23.27
CA ALA A 312 -2.24 -7.57 -21.95
C ALA A 312 -3.48 -6.90 -21.36
N LEU A 313 -4.26 -6.18 -22.18
CA LEU A 313 -5.50 -5.54 -21.75
C LEU A 313 -6.55 -6.58 -21.33
N HIS A 314 -6.70 -7.67 -22.09
CA HIS A 314 -7.61 -8.77 -21.73
C HIS A 314 -7.18 -9.54 -20.48
N PHE A 315 -5.86 -9.65 -20.25
CA PHE A 315 -5.32 -10.23 -19.03
C PHE A 315 -5.59 -9.35 -17.82
N LEU A 316 -5.40 -8.03 -17.94
CA LEU A 316 -5.53 -7.08 -16.83
C LEU A 316 -6.96 -6.66 -16.54
N CYS A 317 -7.87 -6.75 -17.51
CA CYS A 317 -9.22 -6.21 -17.40
C CYS A 317 -10.30 -7.24 -17.74
N HIS A 318 -11.45 -7.14 -17.09
CA HIS A 318 -12.60 -7.98 -17.44
C HIS A 318 -13.07 -7.67 -18.86
N HIS A 319 -13.04 -8.68 -19.74
CA HIS A 319 -13.38 -8.54 -21.17
C HIS A 319 -12.58 -7.47 -21.93
N GLY A 320 -11.40 -7.07 -21.42
CA GLY A 320 -10.59 -6.00 -22.01
C GLY A 320 -11.14 -4.58 -21.78
N ASP A 321 -12.06 -4.39 -20.82
CA ASP A 321 -12.62 -3.08 -20.46
C ASP A 321 -11.69 -2.36 -19.45
N PRO A 322 -10.95 -1.30 -19.83
CA PRO A 322 -10.01 -0.62 -18.94
C PRO A 322 -10.67 0.07 -17.74
N THR A 323 -12.00 0.19 -17.71
CA THR A 323 -12.74 0.69 -16.53
C THR A 323 -12.99 -0.40 -15.48
N LYS A 324 -12.66 -1.65 -15.79
CA LYS A 324 -12.88 -2.84 -14.93
C LYS A 324 -11.60 -3.67 -14.81
N PRO A 325 -10.56 -3.13 -14.16
CA PRO A 325 -9.35 -3.89 -13.88
C PRO A 325 -9.66 -5.12 -13.01
N ARG A 326 -8.93 -6.21 -13.25
CA ARG A 326 -8.94 -7.44 -12.44
C ARG A 326 -7.97 -7.37 -11.27
N TYR A 327 -6.95 -6.53 -11.40
CA TYR A 327 -5.89 -6.32 -10.43
C TYR A 327 -5.75 -4.83 -10.15
N ASP A 328 -5.58 -4.48 -8.89
CA ASP A 328 -5.30 -3.10 -8.46
C ASP A 328 -3.79 -2.84 -8.44
N HIS A 329 -2.98 -3.90 -8.31
CA HIS A 329 -1.53 -3.79 -8.21
C HIS A 329 -0.81 -4.95 -8.89
N LEU A 330 0.23 -4.64 -9.69
CA LEU A 330 1.17 -5.62 -10.23
C LEU A 330 2.53 -5.46 -9.54
N VAL A 331 3.08 -6.56 -9.01
CA VAL A 331 4.38 -6.59 -8.34
C VAL A 331 5.32 -7.50 -9.11
N ALA A 332 6.49 -6.99 -9.47
CA ALA A 332 7.60 -7.76 -10.00
C ALA A 332 8.70 -7.80 -8.94
N ILE A 333 9.19 -8.98 -8.59
CA ILE A 333 10.31 -9.16 -7.66
C ILE A 333 11.30 -10.12 -8.27
N GLU A 334 12.53 -9.67 -8.50
CA GLU A 334 13.56 -10.43 -9.22
C GLU A 334 13.02 -11.08 -10.50
N ARG A 335 12.26 -10.29 -11.25
CA ARG A 335 11.73 -10.69 -12.55
C ARG A 335 12.58 -10.03 -13.62
N SER A 336 13.12 -10.79 -14.56
CA SER A 336 13.90 -10.21 -15.66
C SER A 336 13.10 -9.16 -16.44
N GLY A 337 13.72 -7.98 -16.62
CA GLY A 337 13.14 -6.83 -17.29
C GLY A 337 13.67 -6.66 -18.71
N ARG A 338 12.80 -6.27 -19.63
CA ARG A 338 13.18 -6.00 -21.03
C ARG A 338 14.11 -4.79 -21.12
N ALA A 339 15.24 -4.94 -21.81
CA ALA A 339 16.16 -3.84 -22.15
C ALA A 339 15.68 -3.04 -23.38
N ALA A 340 16.35 -1.92 -23.67
CA ALA A 340 15.95 -0.98 -24.71
C ALA A 340 15.92 -1.56 -26.15
N ASP A 341 16.64 -2.67 -26.39
CA ASP A 341 16.67 -3.37 -27.67
C ASP A 341 15.60 -4.49 -27.78
N GLY A 342 14.75 -4.63 -26.77
CA GLY A 342 13.72 -5.65 -26.69
C GLY A 342 14.22 -7.05 -26.30
N ASN A 343 15.47 -7.17 -25.84
CA ASN A 343 16.03 -8.40 -25.27
C ASN A 343 16.04 -8.37 -23.74
N TYR A 344 16.47 -9.48 -23.14
CA TYR A 344 16.58 -9.66 -21.69
C TYR A 344 18.00 -10.09 -21.38
N TYR A 345 18.63 -9.47 -20.39
CA TYR A 345 20.02 -9.71 -20.06
C TYR A 345 20.18 -9.99 -18.58
N ASN A 346 21.00 -10.99 -18.23
CA ASN A 346 21.49 -11.11 -16.85
C ASN A 346 22.62 -10.10 -16.59
N MET A 347 23.06 -9.97 -15.34
CA MET A 347 24.14 -9.04 -14.94
C MET A 347 25.48 -9.29 -15.67
N ARG A 348 25.69 -10.49 -16.22
CA ARG A 348 26.86 -10.86 -17.03
C ARG A 348 26.75 -10.40 -18.50
N GLY A 349 25.65 -9.77 -18.89
CA GLY A 349 25.37 -9.32 -20.26
C GLY A 349 24.95 -10.45 -21.21
N VAL A 350 24.59 -11.63 -20.68
CA VAL A 350 24.13 -12.76 -21.52
C VAL A 350 22.65 -12.57 -21.83
N ASN A 351 22.31 -12.69 -23.11
CA ASN A 351 20.92 -12.62 -23.57
C ASN A 351 20.16 -13.91 -23.19
N ILE A 352 19.10 -13.74 -22.41
CA ILE A 352 18.24 -14.82 -21.88
C ILE A 352 16.82 -14.78 -22.42
N LYS A 353 16.56 -14.02 -23.49
CA LYS A 353 15.21 -13.82 -24.07
C LYS A 353 14.46 -15.12 -24.38
N HIS A 354 15.18 -16.18 -24.75
CA HIS A 354 14.59 -17.49 -25.05
C HIS A 354 14.04 -18.23 -23.81
N LEU A 355 14.27 -17.72 -22.61
CA LEU A 355 13.82 -18.30 -21.34
C LEU A 355 12.73 -17.47 -20.63
N VAL A 356 12.38 -16.31 -21.18
CA VAL A 356 11.61 -15.25 -20.52
C VAL A 356 10.39 -14.90 -21.37
N ASP A 357 9.18 -15.16 -20.85
CA ASP A 357 7.93 -14.72 -21.46
C ASP A 357 7.75 -13.20 -21.28
N PRO A 358 7.06 -12.52 -22.21
CA PRO A 358 6.98 -11.05 -22.24
C PRO A 358 5.99 -10.47 -21.22
N ILE A 359 6.08 -10.90 -19.96
CA ILE A 359 5.25 -10.44 -18.83
C ILE A 359 5.37 -8.92 -18.63
N ASP A 360 6.47 -8.27 -19.05
CA ASP A 360 6.61 -6.80 -19.00
C ASP A 360 5.52 -6.09 -19.83
N ASN A 361 4.91 -6.75 -20.82
CA ASN A 361 3.79 -6.18 -21.57
C ASN A 361 2.60 -5.87 -20.65
N LEU A 362 2.43 -6.60 -19.54
CA LEU A 362 1.43 -6.28 -18.52
C LEU A 362 1.75 -4.96 -17.82
N PHE A 363 3.02 -4.72 -17.46
CA PHE A 363 3.45 -3.47 -16.82
C PHE A 363 3.34 -2.27 -17.78
N ILE A 364 3.70 -2.48 -19.05
CA ILE A 364 3.54 -1.45 -20.09
C ILE A 364 2.06 -1.09 -20.26
N ALA A 365 1.17 -2.08 -20.34
CA ALA A 365 -0.27 -1.85 -20.49
C ALA A 365 -0.90 -1.19 -19.25
N ALA A 366 -0.48 -1.60 -18.04
CA ALA A 366 -0.98 -1.08 -16.78
C ALA A 366 -0.88 0.45 -16.67
N LYS A 367 0.18 1.07 -17.23
CA LYS A 367 0.35 2.53 -17.26
C LYS A 367 -0.83 3.27 -17.91
N GLY A 368 -1.52 2.64 -18.85
CA GLY A 368 -2.68 3.19 -19.56
C GLY A 368 -4.02 2.90 -18.89
N ILE A 369 -4.05 2.10 -17.82
CA ILE A 369 -5.28 1.62 -17.17
C ILE A 369 -5.41 2.30 -15.81
N PRO A 370 -6.34 3.25 -15.62
CA PRO A 370 -6.55 3.91 -14.35
C PRO A 370 -6.83 2.90 -13.23
N GLY A 371 -6.17 3.08 -12.09
CA GLY A 371 -6.36 2.24 -10.91
C GLY A 371 -5.46 1.01 -10.82
N ILE A 372 -4.66 0.70 -11.84
CA ILE A 372 -3.59 -0.31 -11.72
C ILE A 372 -2.28 0.39 -11.36
N ILE A 373 -1.71 0.01 -10.21
CA ILE A 373 -0.39 0.47 -9.75
C ILE A 373 0.64 -0.63 -9.99
N THR A 374 1.89 -0.26 -10.24
CA THR A 374 2.99 -1.19 -10.49
C THR A 374 4.15 -0.98 -9.52
N THR A 375 4.70 -2.07 -8.99
CA THR A 375 5.92 -2.07 -8.17
C THR A 375 6.94 -3.04 -8.78
N GLY A 376 8.17 -2.59 -8.97
CA GLY A 376 9.33 -3.44 -9.21
C GLY A 376 10.22 -3.52 -7.98
N ILE A 377 10.77 -4.70 -7.71
CA ILE A 377 11.76 -4.96 -6.65
C ILE A 377 12.94 -5.65 -7.33
N GLY A 378 14.13 -5.06 -7.21
CA GLY A 378 15.35 -5.51 -7.90
C GLY A 378 16.62 -5.15 -7.15
N ASP A 379 17.74 -5.77 -7.54
CA ASP A 379 19.06 -5.56 -6.93
C ASP A 379 20.22 -5.30 -7.94
N GLY A 380 19.92 -5.33 -9.24
CA GLY A 380 20.88 -5.14 -10.33
C GLY A 380 20.53 -4.04 -11.34
N GLY A 381 19.24 -3.69 -11.47
CA GLY A 381 18.71 -2.68 -12.40
C GLY A 381 18.24 -3.22 -13.75
N ASN A 382 18.36 -4.52 -13.97
CA ASN A 382 17.90 -5.27 -15.14
C ASN A 382 16.58 -6.02 -14.88
N GLU A 383 15.95 -5.79 -13.74
CA GLU A 383 14.68 -6.36 -13.32
C GLU A 383 13.50 -5.48 -13.78
N LEU A 384 12.35 -6.11 -14.00
CA LEU A 384 11.10 -5.47 -14.37
C LEU A 384 10.69 -4.42 -13.32
N GLY A 385 10.44 -3.21 -13.80
CA GLY A 385 10.12 -2.04 -12.98
C GLY A 385 11.32 -1.12 -12.72
N MET A 386 12.55 -1.63 -12.82
CA MET A 386 13.77 -0.83 -12.67
C MET A 386 14.01 0.16 -13.81
N GLY A 387 13.17 0.15 -14.86
CA GLY A 387 13.17 1.22 -15.88
C GLY A 387 12.94 2.61 -15.30
N LYS A 388 12.33 2.73 -14.11
CA LYS A 388 12.25 4.00 -13.35
C LYS A 388 13.63 4.55 -12.97
N LEU A 389 14.61 3.66 -12.80
CA LEU A 389 16.00 3.97 -12.44
C LEU A 389 16.97 3.85 -13.62
N LYS A 390 16.45 3.68 -14.85
CA LYS A 390 17.23 3.38 -16.06
C LYS A 390 18.48 4.23 -16.24
N GLU A 391 18.37 5.55 -16.09
CA GLU A 391 19.53 6.44 -16.25
C GLU A 391 20.56 6.30 -15.12
N LYS A 392 20.13 6.00 -13.88
CA LYS A 392 21.08 5.65 -12.80
C LYS A 392 21.78 4.34 -13.13
N VAL A 393 21.04 3.32 -13.58
CA VAL A 393 21.60 2.00 -13.93
C VAL A 393 22.64 2.13 -15.05
N LYS A 394 22.32 2.83 -16.14
CA LYS A 394 23.24 3.05 -17.26
C LYS A 394 24.57 3.70 -16.84
N ASN A 395 24.50 4.63 -15.91
CA ASN A 395 25.67 5.42 -15.50
C ASN A 395 26.49 4.78 -14.38
N LEU A 396 25.85 3.98 -13.51
CA LEU A 396 26.45 3.54 -12.24
C LEU A 396 26.65 2.03 -12.16
N MET A 397 25.93 1.23 -12.96
CA MET A 397 26.03 -0.23 -12.91
C MET A 397 26.93 -0.80 -14.02
N PRO A 398 27.66 -1.89 -13.74
CA PRO A 398 28.39 -2.63 -14.77
C PRO A 398 27.47 -3.06 -15.91
N ASN A 399 27.92 -2.89 -17.16
CA ASN A 399 27.12 -3.16 -18.35
C ASN A 399 25.77 -2.41 -18.42
N GLY A 400 25.57 -1.35 -17.63
CA GLY A 400 24.28 -0.66 -17.50
C GLY A 400 23.68 -0.20 -18.84
N ASN A 401 24.50 0.20 -19.81
CA ASN A 401 24.03 0.57 -21.16
C ASN A 401 23.35 -0.58 -21.91
N LEU A 402 23.73 -1.82 -21.63
CA LEU A 402 23.17 -3.03 -22.23
C LEU A 402 22.00 -3.55 -21.41
N ILE A 403 22.18 -3.68 -20.09
CA ILE A 403 21.28 -4.47 -19.25
C ILE A 403 20.14 -3.67 -18.62
N ALA A 404 20.23 -2.33 -18.60
CA ALA A 404 19.22 -1.52 -17.92
C ALA A 404 17.82 -1.82 -18.45
N CYS A 405 16.93 -2.19 -17.53
CA CYS A 405 15.52 -2.39 -17.84
C CYS A 405 14.94 -1.11 -18.45
N ASP A 406 14.11 -1.26 -19.47
CA ASP A 406 13.42 -0.17 -20.15
C ASP A 406 12.01 0.05 -19.60
N VAL A 407 11.45 -0.94 -18.91
CA VAL A 407 10.06 -0.91 -18.44
C VAL A 407 10.01 -0.37 -17.01
N PRO A 408 9.46 0.83 -16.79
CA PRO A 408 9.33 1.40 -15.46
C PRO A 408 8.12 0.83 -14.72
N ALA A 409 8.21 0.81 -13.40
CA ALA A 409 7.07 0.69 -12.50
C ALA A 409 6.78 2.04 -11.85
N ASP A 410 5.59 2.20 -11.24
CA ASP A 410 5.26 3.38 -10.43
C ASP A 410 6.17 3.47 -9.21
N TYR A 411 6.52 2.32 -8.63
CA TYR A 411 7.50 2.19 -7.55
C TYR A 411 8.63 1.23 -7.90
N ALA A 412 9.87 1.59 -7.58
CA ALA A 412 11.06 0.79 -7.81
C ALA A 412 11.86 0.64 -6.50
N ILE A 413 11.60 -0.44 -5.77
CA ILE A 413 12.28 -0.78 -4.53
C ILE A 413 13.62 -1.43 -4.89
N THR A 414 14.72 -0.83 -4.43
CA THR A 414 16.06 -1.41 -4.56
C THR A 414 16.48 -2.03 -3.25
N ALA A 415 16.97 -3.27 -3.28
CA ALA A 415 17.46 -3.98 -2.10
C ALA A 415 18.83 -4.61 -2.37
N GLY A 416 19.57 -4.93 -1.31
CA GLY A 416 20.80 -5.71 -1.38
C GLY A 416 20.64 -7.09 -2.00
N VAL A 417 19.45 -7.67 -1.83
CA VAL A 417 18.92 -8.93 -2.36
C VAL A 417 17.42 -8.70 -2.53
N SER A 418 16.81 -9.05 -3.66
CA SER A 418 15.40 -8.75 -3.93
C SER A 418 14.44 -9.39 -2.94
N ASN A 419 14.75 -10.59 -2.45
CA ASN A 419 14.01 -11.26 -1.37
C ASN A 419 13.83 -10.35 -0.13
N TRP A 420 14.87 -9.59 0.24
CA TRP A 420 14.79 -8.67 1.37
C TRP A 420 13.79 -7.55 1.12
N GLY A 421 13.70 -7.05 -0.11
CA GLY A 421 12.67 -6.12 -0.53
C GLY A 421 11.26 -6.68 -0.33
N GLY A 422 11.04 -7.95 -0.70
CA GLY A 422 9.78 -8.66 -0.43
C GLY A 422 9.45 -8.78 1.06
N TYR A 423 10.44 -9.12 1.89
CA TYR A 423 10.29 -9.19 3.35
C TYR A 423 9.93 -7.82 3.94
N ALA A 424 10.61 -6.76 3.49
CA ALA A 424 10.33 -5.40 3.96
C ALA A 424 8.95 -4.90 3.51
N VAL A 425 8.44 -5.31 2.34
CA VAL A 425 7.05 -5.05 1.95
C VAL A 425 6.08 -5.74 2.91
N ALA A 426 6.30 -7.02 3.24
CA ALA A 426 5.47 -7.74 4.21
C ALA A 426 5.45 -7.04 5.59
N CYS A 427 6.63 -6.66 6.09
CA CYS A 427 6.79 -5.90 7.33
C CYS A 427 6.13 -4.51 7.27
N GLY A 428 6.27 -3.80 6.15
CA GLY A 428 5.66 -2.48 5.95
C GLY A 428 4.14 -2.53 5.91
N LEU A 429 3.57 -3.54 5.27
CA LEU A 429 2.12 -3.80 5.29
C LEU A 429 1.61 -4.09 6.70
N TYR A 430 2.36 -4.85 7.50
CA TYR A 430 2.03 -5.07 8.92
C TYR A 430 2.04 -3.77 9.73
N LEU A 431 3.06 -2.93 9.57
CA LEU A 431 3.17 -1.62 10.23
C LEU A 431 2.00 -0.69 9.86
N LEU A 432 1.56 -0.71 8.61
CA LEU A 432 0.38 0.04 8.16
C LEU A 432 -0.92 -0.56 8.71
N HIS A 433 -1.02 -1.89 8.76
CA HIS A 433 -2.19 -2.57 9.35
C HIS A 433 -2.36 -2.26 10.83
N THR A 434 -1.27 -2.11 11.56
CA THR A 434 -1.25 -1.76 12.99
C THR A 434 -1.22 -0.26 13.26
N CYS A 435 -1.13 0.59 12.24
CA CYS A 435 -1.17 2.04 12.34
C CYS A 435 -2.62 2.55 12.48
N PRO A 436 -3.03 3.11 13.63
CA PRO A 436 -4.43 3.51 13.84
C PRO A 436 -4.92 4.58 12.86
N SER A 437 -4.08 5.57 12.55
CA SER A 437 -4.43 6.64 11.61
C SER A 437 -4.55 6.15 10.18
N HIS A 438 -3.71 5.19 9.75
CA HIS A 438 -3.83 4.55 8.45
C HIS A 438 -5.09 3.67 8.36
N GLN A 439 -5.35 2.86 9.39
CA GLN A 439 -6.56 2.02 9.47
C GLN A 439 -7.83 2.86 9.41
N ARG A 440 -7.86 3.98 10.14
CA ARG A 440 -8.94 4.96 10.08
C ARG A 440 -9.18 5.45 8.65
N TYR A 441 -8.09 5.79 7.95
CA TYR A 441 -8.15 6.29 6.58
C TYR A 441 -8.68 5.22 5.61
N LEU A 442 -8.14 4.00 5.64
CA LEU A 442 -8.59 2.88 4.80
C LEU A 442 -10.07 2.55 5.00
N LYS A 443 -10.54 2.57 6.25
CA LYS A 443 -11.95 2.30 6.59
C LYS A 443 -12.89 3.46 6.27
N LYS A 444 -12.34 4.64 5.96
CA LYS A 444 -13.09 5.87 5.70
C LYS A 444 -14.03 6.22 6.87
N GLY A 445 -13.66 5.96 8.13
CA GLY A 445 -14.56 6.08 9.28
C GLY A 445 -13.93 5.96 10.68
N LEU A 446 -14.71 6.28 11.73
CA LEU A 446 -14.32 6.22 13.16
C LEU A 446 -14.66 4.88 13.84
N GLY A 447 -15.50 4.04 13.23
CA GLY A 447 -16.08 2.86 13.89
C GLY A 447 -15.08 1.74 14.20
N GLU A 448 -15.28 1.06 15.31
CA GLU A 448 -14.61 -0.21 15.62
C GLU A 448 -15.30 -1.36 14.87
N GLU A 449 -14.51 -2.26 14.29
CA GLU A 449 -15.00 -3.53 13.76
C GLU A 449 -15.18 -4.51 14.93
N PRO A 450 -16.30 -5.25 15.04
CA PRO A 450 -16.49 -6.20 16.13
C PRO A 450 -15.58 -7.43 15.94
N THR A 451 -14.76 -7.76 16.94
CA THR A 451 -14.11 -9.07 17.17
C THR A 451 -13.02 -9.53 16.17
N THR A 452 -13.11 -9.19 14.88
CA THR A 452 -12.18 -9.64 13.81
C THR A 452 -10.76 -9.11 13.99
N ARG A 453 -10.57 -8.02 14.73
CA ARG A 453 -9.29 -7.31 14.82
C ARG A 453 -8.20 -8.11 15.54
N GLN A 454 -8.55 -8.89 16.57
CA GLN A 454 -7.54 -9.60 17.36
C GLN A 454 -7.09 -10.89 16.68
N GLU A 455 -8.03 -11.65 16.11
CA GLU A 455 -7.73 -12.84 15.31
C GLU A 455 -6.94 -12.47 14.05
N GLN A 456 -7.37 -11.42 13.32
CA GLN A 456 -6.65 -10.95 12.14
C GLN A 456 -5.25 -10.41 12.48
N LEU A 457 -5.08 -9.74 13.61
CA LEU A 457 -3.77 -9.27 14.07
C LEU A 457 -2.84 -10.43 14.44
N GLN A 458 -3.35 -11.46 15.11
CA GLN A 458 -2.61 -12.69 15.38
C GLN A 458 -2.22 -13.38 14.07
N ASP A 459 -3.15 -13.43 13.11
CA ASP A 459 -2.92 -13.99 11.78
C ASP A 459 -1.80 -13.26 11.03
N CYS A 460 -1.86 -11.93 10.98
CA CYS A 460 -0.84 -11.07 10.37
C CYS A 460 0.51 -11.23 11.06
N THR A 461 0.53 -11.28 12.39
CA THR A 461 1.77 -11.44 13.17
C THR A 461 2.42 -12.79 12.89
N ALA A 462 1.62 -13.86 12.84
CA ALA A 462 2.10 -15.20 12.48
C ALA A 462 2.55 -15.31 11.02
N ASN A 463 2.17 -14.36 10.16
CA ASN A 463 2.48 -14.30 8.73
C ASN A 463 3.59 -13.30 8.37
N LEU A 464 4.21 -12.66 9.36
CA LEU A 464 5.48 -11.97 9.15
C LEU A 464 6.56 -12.96 8.65
N PRO A 465 7.55 -12.49 7.88
CA PRO A 465 8.71 -13.29 7.51
C PRO A 465 9.40 -13.83 8.77
N SER A 466 9.88 -15.07 8.76
CA SER A 466 10.63 -15.65 9.87
C SER A 466 11.78 -16.51 9.35
N VAL A 467 12.85 -16.61 10.15
CA VAL A 467 14.02 -17.42 9.77
C VAL A 467 13.60 -18.84 9.42
N ASP A 468 12.77 -19.48 10.24
CA ASP A 468 12.32 -20.86 10.02
C ASP A 468 11.52 -21.03 8.71
N LYS A 469 10.64 -20.07 8.38
CA LYS A 469 9.85 -20.13 7.14
C LYS A 469 10.72 -19.94 5.91
N GLU A 470 11.64 -18.97 5.97
CA GLU A 470 12.54 -18.69 4.86
C GLU A 470 13.58 -19.80 4.68
N GLU A 471 14.05 -20.42 5.77
CA GLU A 471 14.95 -21.58 5.71
C GLU A 471 14.23 -22.79 5.08
N SER A 472 13.00 -23.05 5.51
CA SER A 472 12.15 -24.11 4.97
C SER A 472 11.91 -23.89 3.47
N PHE A 473 11.53 -22.69 3.07
CA PHE A 473 11.23 -22.37 1.69
C PHE A 473 12.48 -22.40 0.79
N LEU A 474 13.61 -21.84 1.24
CA LEU A 474 14.87 -21.93 0.50
C LEU A 474 15.34 -23.38 0.36
N SER A 475 15.17 -24.20 1.39
CA SER A 475 15.46 -25.65 1.33
C SER A 475 14.61 -26.34 0.25
N THR A 476 13.35 -25.95 0.12
CA THR A 476 12.48 -26.39 -0.96
C THR A 476 13.05 -26.00 -2.32
N LEU A 477 13.41 -24.74 -2.55
CA LEU A 477 14.01 -24.29 -3.83
C LEU A 477 15.25 -25.11 -4.20
N VAL A 478 16.15 -25.34 -3.23
CA VAL A 478 17.35 -26.16 -3.40
C VAL A 478 16.99 -27.60 -3.77
N ARG A 479 15.95 -28.19 -3.15
CA ARG A 479 15.47 -29.54 -3.50
C ARG A 479 14.89 -29.62 -4.92
N PHE A 480 14.27 -28.55 -5.38
CA PHE A 480 13.79 -28.40 -6.77
C PHE A 480 14.90 -28.06 -7.77
N GLY A 481 16.17 -27.96 -7.33
CA GLY A 481 17.32 -27.75 -8.21
C GLY A 481 17.61 -26.29 -8.53
N ILE A 482 16.93 -25.34 -7.88
CA ILE A 482 17.10 -23.89 -8.05
C ILE A 482 18.39 -23.44 -7.34
N ARG A 483 19.16 -22.58 -7.99
CA ARG A 483 20.55 -22.27 -7.63
C ARG A 483 20.72 -20.82 -7.24
N SER A 484 21.79 -20.51 -6.52
CA SER A 484 22.16 -19.10 -6.31
C SER A 484 22.55 -18.43 -7.61
N GLY A 485 21.98 -17.25 -7.88
CA GLY A 485 22.18 -16.48 -9.11
C GLY A 485 23.63 -16.13 -9.43
N LYS A 486 24.40 -15.85 -8.38
CA LYS A 486 25.79 -15.43 -8.48
C LYS A 486 26.76 -16.60 -8.67
N THR A 487 26.65 -17.66 -7.88
CA THR A 487 27.63 -18.77 -7.84
C THR A 487 27.22 -19.96 -8.71
N GLY A 488 25.93 -20.17 -8.95
CA GLY A 488 25.39 -21.40 -9.54
C GLY A 488 25.37 -22.61 -8.61
N HIS A 489 25.73 -22.43 -7.33
CA HIS A 489 25.72 -23.52 -6.37
C HIS A 489 24.29 -23.94 -6.00
N LEU A 490 24.14 -25.25 -5.79
CA LEU A 490 22.92 -25.84 -5.21
C LEU A 490 23.12 -25.94 -3.70
N ALA A 491 22.92 -24.84 -3.00
CA ALA A 491 23.18 -24.72 -1.58
C ALA A 491 22.23 -23.70 -0.95
N MET A 492 22.19 -23.67 0.38
CA MET A 492 21.43 -22.69 1.18
C MET A 492 22.06 -21.30 1.07
N GLU A 493 21.96 -20.70 -0.11
CA GLU A 493 22.49 -19.37 -0.44
C GLU A 493 21.62 -18.66 -1.48
N VAL A 494 21.62 -17.33 -1.40
CA VAL A 494 21.00 -16.42 -2.36
C VAL A 494 22.08 -15.41 -2.76
N ASP A 495 22.30 -15.23 -4.07
CA ASP A 495 23.35 -14.35 -4.61
C ASP A 495 24.76 -14.50 -4.04
N GLY A 496 25.16 -15.73 -3.75
CA GLY A 496 26.46 -16.07 -3.19
C GLY A 496 26.63 -15.66 -1.73
N LEU A 497 25.54 -15.33 -1.04
CA LEU A 497 25.49 -15.09 0.39
C LEU A 497 24.83 -16.30 1.07
N THR A 498 25.48 -16.82 2.11
CA THR A 498 24.95 -17.98 2.85
C THR A 498 23.71 -17.60 3.65
N PHE A 499 22.73 -18.51 3.72
CA PHE A 499 21.50 -18.30 4.47
C PHE A 499 21.80 -17.89 5.93
N HIS A 500 22.60 -18.70 6.62
CA HIS A 500 23.20 -18.32 7.89
C HIS A 500 24.63 -17.80 7.72
N PRO A 501 25.02 -16.71 8.38
CA PRO A 501 24.16 -15.81 9.18
C PRO A 501 23.43 -14.76 8.32
N THR A 502 23.79 -14.58 7.04
CA THR A 502 23.48 -13.35 6.29
C THR A 502 21.98 -13.07 6.12
N HIS A 503 21.22 -14.03 5.57
CA HIS A 503 19.80 -13.84 5.32
C HIS A 503 18.99 -13.98 6.62
N SER A 504 19.39 -14.87 7.52
CA SER A 504 18.75 -15.01 8.83
C SER A 504 18.85 -13.72 9.65
N ASP A 505 20.03 -13.10 9.71
CA ASP A 505 20.25 -11.86 10.46
C ASP A 505 19.47 -10.70 9.85
N MET A 506 19.35 -10.65 8.51
CA MET A 506 18.52 -9.67 7.83
C MET A 506 17.05 -9.79 8.25
N ILE A 507 16.49 -11.01 8.23
CA ILE A 507 15.11 -11.26 8.66
C ILE A 507 14.91 -10.82 10.12
N THR A 508 15.84 -11.19 11.01
CA THR A 508 15.79 -10.79 12.43
C THR A 508 15.79 -9.27 12.58
N ARG A 509 16.66 -8.55 11.88
CA ARG A 509 16.71 -7.07 11.93
C ARG A 509 15.43 -6.43 11.41
N LEU A 510 14.85 -6.96 10.33
CA LEU A 510 13.56 -6.47 9.81
C LEU A 510 12.43 -6.70 10.82
N LEU A 511 12.43 -7.85 11.51
CA LEU A 511 11.45 -8.14 12.57
C LEU A 511 11.63 -7.22 13.79
N GLU A 512 12.86 -6.96 14.22
CA GLU A 512 13.16 -6.03 15.32
C GLU A 512 12.67 -4.60 15.01
N ALA A 513 12.89 -4.12 13.77
CA ALA A 513 12.37 -2.83 13.32
C ALA A 513 10.84 -2.82 13.24
N THR A 514 10.20 -3.95 12.94
CA THR A 514 8.75 -4.08 12.77
C THR A 514 8.00 -4.17 14.08
N GLN A 515 8.46 -5.02 15.00
CA GLN A 515 7.81 -5.31 16.28
C GLN A 515 8.33 -4.41 17.42
N GLY A 516 9.44 -3.71 17.19
CA GLY A 516 10.20 -3.03 18.23
C GLY A 516 11.11 -4.01 18.95
N SER A 517 12.22 -3.53 19.51
CA SER A 517 13.11 -4.35 20.33
C SER A 517 12.32 -4.96 21.49
N THR A 518 12.12 -6.27 21.47
CA THR A 518 11.72 -7.01 22.68
C THR A 518 12.86 -6.87 23.67
N SER A 519 12.80 -5.82 24.49
CA SER A 519 13.55 -5.79 25.73
C SER A 519 13.10 -7.02 26.51
N GLN A 520 14.00 -7.98 26.63
CA GLN A 520 13.88 -9.15 27.51
C GLN A 520 13.40 -8.68 28.89
N ASN A 521 12.11 -8.84 29.17
CA ASN A 521 11.63 -8.94 30.54
C ASN A 521 11.56 -10.43 30.83
N HIS A 522 12.73 -10.99 31.17
CA HIS A 522 12.85 -12.23 31.93
C HIS A 522 12.65 -11.97 33.41
#